data_AF-A0A5K0ZT13-F1
#
_entry.id   AF-A0A5K0ZT13-F1
#
_cell.length_a   1.000
_cell.length_b   1.000
_cell.length_c   1.000
_cell.angle_alpha   90.00
_cell.angle_beta   90.00
_cell.angle_gamma   90.00
#
_symmetry.space_group_name_H-M   'P 1'
#
loop_
_entity.id
_entity.type
_entity.pdbx_description
1 polymer ?
#
loop_
_entity_poly.entity_id
_entity_poly.type
_entity_poly.pdbx_seq_one_letter_code
_entity_poly.pdbx_strand_id
1 'polypeptide(L)'
;VDNFGTVNLVDACRKVGVNRFILISSILVNGAAMGQILNPAYIFLNVFGLTLIAKLQAEKYIRKSGINYTIIRPGGLRNDPPNGNIVMKPE
;
A
#
# COMPACT_ATOMS: atom_id res chain seq x y z
N VAL A 1 -8.25 -0.74 -9.90
CA VAL A 1 -8.34 -1.91 -8.99
C VAL A 1 -7.79 -1.58 -7.60
N ASP A 2 -6.54 -1.13 -7.47
CA ASP A 2 -5.89 -0.89 -6.17
C ASP A 2 -6.62 0.09 -5.21
N ASN A 3 -7.32 1.11 -5.72
CA ASN A 3 -8.10 2.02 -4.89
C ASN A 3 -9.49 1.44 -4.56
N PHE A 4 -10.45 1.55 -5.48
CA PHE A 4 -11.84 1.16 -5.24
C PHE A 4 -12.02 -0.31 -4.82
N GLY A 5 -11.16 -1.23 -5.30
CA GLY A 5 -11.18 -2.62 -4.84
C GLY A 5 -10.85 -2.73 -3.35
N THR A 6 -9.80 -2.04 -2.91
CA THR A 6 -9.42 -2.00 -1.49
C THR A 6 -10.48 -1.31 -0.64
N VAL A 7 -11.06 -0.20 -1.10
CA VAL A 7 -12.17 0.50 -0.43
C VAL A 7 -13.34 -0.45 -0.18
N ASN A 8 -13.78 -1.17 -1.22
CA ASN A 8 -14.89 -2.11 -1.12
C ASN A 8 -14.59 -3.27 -0.15
N LEU A 9 -13.36 -3.80 -0.16
CA LEU A 9 -12.94 -4.85 0.77
C LEU A 9 -12.94 -4.35 2.21
N VAL A 10 -12.42 -3.16 2.48
CA VAL A 10 -12.42 -2.56 3.82
C VAL A 10 -13.84 -2.37 4.33
N ASP A 11 -14.74 -1.88 3.49
CA ASP A 11 -16.15 -1.70 3.87
C ASP A 11 -16.86 -3.02 4.14
N ALA A 12 -16.60 -4.04 3.31
CA ALA A 12 -17.12 -5.39 3.54
C ALA A 12 -16.60 -5.96 4.87
N CYS A 13 -15.30 -5.84 5.14
CA CYS A 13 -14.67 -6.26 6.39
C CYS A 13 -15.31 -5.56 7.60
N ARG A 14 -15.56 -4.26 7.52
CA ARG A 14 -16.21 -3.51 8.60
C ARG A 14 -17.65 -3.96 8.82
N LYS A 15 -18.42 -4.18 7.76
CA LYS A 15 -19.82 -4.62 7.83
C LYS A 15 -19.99 -5.97 8.54
N VAL A 16 -19.04 -6.89 8.35
CA VAL A 16 -19.09 -8.22 8.97
C VAL A 16 -18.26 -8.34 10.25
N GLY A 17 -17.70 -7.23 10.75
CA GLY A 17 -16.96 -7.20 12.02
C GLY A 17 -15.58 -7.86 11.96
N VAL A 18 -14.88 -7.81 10.82
CA VAL A 18 -13.49 -8.29 10.73
C VAL A 18 -12.58 -7.42 11.61
N ASN A 19 -11.83 -8.09 12.47
CA ASN A 19 -11.00 -7.42 13.49
C ASN A 19 -9.72 -6.80 12.95
N ARG A 20 -9.22 -7.18 11.77
CA ARG A 20 -7.96 -6.65 11.20
C ARG A 20 -7.92 -6.75 9.68
N PHE A 21 -7.37 -5.73 9.02
CA PHE A 21 -7.11 -5.72 7.58
C PHE A 21 -5.62 -5.50 7.28
N ILE A 22 -5.02 -6.30 6.40
CA ILE A 22 -3.62 -6.15 6.00
C ILE A 22 -3.56 -5.77 4.53
N LEU A 23 -2.92 -4.63 4.22
CA LEU A 23 -2.70 -4.17 2.86
C LEU A 23 -1.23 -4.30 2.47
N ILE A 24 -0.94 -4.99 1.36
CA ILE A 24 0.35 -4.91 0.68
C ILE A 24 0.30 -3.75 -0.32
N SER A 25 1.00 -2.68 0.02
CA SER A 25 1.13 -1.47 -0.77
C SER A 25 2.45 -1.50 -1.56
N SER A 26 3.16 -0.37 -1.66
CA SER A 26 4.45 -0.26 -2.32
C SER A 26 5.30 0.78 -1.61
N ILE A 27 6.62 0.61 -1.64
CA ILE A 27 7.55 1.71 -1.38
C ILE A 27 7.26 2.86 -2.36
N LEU A 28 7.59 4.09 -1.96
CA LEU A 28 7.44 5.32 -2.76
C LEU A 28 6.00 5.79 -3.03
N VAL A 29 4.97 5.20 -2.41
CA VAL A 29 3.60 5.76 -2.51
C VAL A 29 3.50 7.20 -2.01
N ASN A 30 4.38 7.61 -1.09
CA ASN A 30 4.53 8.98 -0.60
C ASN A 30 5.65 9.77 -1.32
N GLY A 31 6.27 9.21 -2.36
CA GLY A 31 7.44 9.78 -3.04
C GLY A 31 7.19 11.21 -3.54
N ALA A 32 6.00 11.50 -4.05
CA ALA A 32 5.64 12.86 -4.47
C ALA A 32 5.71 13.88 -3.31
N ALA A 33 5.17 13.53 -2.13
CA ALA A 33 5.21 14.39 -0.95
C ALA A 33 6.64 14.54 -0.38
N MET A 34 7.52 13.58 -0.66
CA MET A 34 8.93 13.60 -0.27
C MET A 34 9.84 14.28 -1.31
N GLY A 35 9.29 14.98 -2.30
CA GLY A 35 10.07 15.65 -3.35
C GLY A 35 10.71 14.69 -4.37
N GLN A 36 10.30 13.42 -4.39
CA GLN A 36 10.84 12.39 -5.29
C GLN A 36 10.04 12.25 -6.60
N ILE A 37 9.34 13.30 -7.04
CA ILE A 37 8.55 13.26 -8.28
C ILE A 37 9.45 12.93 -9.49
N LEU A 38 10.68 13.43 -9.50
CA LEU A 38 11.67 13.17 -10.55
C LEU A 38 12.53 11.92 -10.30
N ASN A 39 12.26 11.15 -9.24
CA ASN A 39 12.97 9.90 -9.01
C ASN A 39 12.62 8.90 -10.13
N PRO A 40 13.60 8.34 -10.85
CA PRO A 40 13.36 7.39 -11.94
C PRO A 40 12.48 6.20 -11.52
N ALA A 41 12.64 5.70 -10.29
CA ALA A 41 11.81 4.63 -9.76
C ALA A 41 10.36 5.06 -9.53
N TYR A 42 10.13 6.27 -9.01
CA TYR A 42 8.79 6.82 -8.81
C TYR A 42 8.07 7.02 -10.14
N ILE A 43 8.78 7.53 -11.15
CA ILE A 43 8.26 7.70 -12.51
C ILE A 43 7.90 6.33 -13.08
N PHE A 44 8.86 5.39 -13.11
CA PHE A 44 8.66 4.05 -13.68
C PHE A 44 7.49 3.30 -13.05
N LEU A 45 7.34 3.35 -11.73
CA LEU A 45 6.24 2.72 -11.01
C LEU A 45 4.87 3.37 -11.26
N ASN A 46 4.84 4.62 -11.76
CA ASN A 46 3.61 5.31 -12.15
C ASN A 46 3.33 5.27 -13.66
N VAL A 47 4.28 4.80 -14.50
CA VAL A 47 4.12 4.71 -15.96
C VAL A 47 2.88 3.90 -16.34
N PHE A 48 2.58 2.83 -15.60
CA PHE A 48 1.42 1.97 -15.84
C PHE A 48 0.20 2.39 -15.02
N GLY A 49 -0.34 3.58 -15.31
CA GLY A 49 -1.67 3.98 -14.82
C GLY A 49 -1.71 4.51 -13.39
N LEU A 50 -0.66 5.23 -12.95
CA LEU A 50 -0.64 5.96 -11.67
C LEU A 50 -0.89 5.05 -10.45
N THR A 51 -0.36 3.83 -10.49
CA THR A 51 -0.59 2.81 -9.45
C THR A 51 -0.21 3.28 -8.05
N LEU A 52 0.89 4.03 -7.90
CA LEU A 52 1.31 4.55 -6.59
C LEU A 52 0.30 5.56 -6.03
N ILE A 53 -0.32 6.37 -6.89
CA ILE A 53 -1.39 7.30 -6.48
C ILE A 53 -2.62 6.52 -6.02
N ALA A 54 -3.03 5.49 -6.77
CA ALA A 54 -4.16 4.65 -6.40
C ALA A 54 -3.93 3.92 -5.06
N LYS A 55 -2.73 3.36 -4.86
CA LYS A 55 -2.35 2.72 -3.59
C LYS A 55 -2.30 3.73 -2.44
N LEU A 56 -1.78 4.95 -2.66
CA LEU A 56 -1.81 6.00 -1.64
C LEU A 56 -3.24 6.41 -1.24
N GLN A 57 -4.16 6.48 -2.21
CA GLN A 57 -5.57 6.75 -1.94
C GLN A 57 -6.21 5.63 -1.10
N ALA A 58 -5.92 4.37 -1.43
CA ALA A 58 -6.38 3.21 -0.67
C ALA A 58 -5.85 3.22 0.77
N GLU A 59 -4.56 3.53 0.97
CA GLU A 59 -3.98 3.67 2.30
C GLU A 59 -4.66 4.78 3.12
N LYS A 60 -4.90 5.95 2.51
CA LYS A 60 -5.62 7.05 3.17
C LYS A 60 -7.02 6.62 3.58
N TYR A 61 -7.71 5.82 2.77
CA TYR A 61 -9.02 5.28 3.10
C TYR A 61 -8.96 4.33 4.30
N ILE A 62 -8.08 3.34 4.26
CA ILE A 62 -7.87 2.39 5.37
C ILE A 62 -7.60 3.15 6.68
N ARG A 63 -6.68 4.12 6.65
CA ARG A 63 -6.32 4.94 7.82
C ARG A 63 -7.52 5.70 8.41
N LYS A 64 -8.45 6.15 7.56
CA LYS A 64 -9.67 6.87 7.97
C LYS A 64 -10.84 5.94 8.33
N SER A 65 -10.80 4.68 7.92
CA SER A 65 -11.92 3.75 8.07
C SER A 65 -12.17 3.29 9.52
N GLY A 66 -11.19 3.46 10.42
CA GLY A 66 -11.28 3.00 11.81
C GLY A 66 -11.15 1.49 12.00
N ILE A 67 -10.94 0.70 10.93
CA ILE A 67 -10.58 -0.72 11.04
C ILE A 67 -9.15 -0.82 11.62
N ASN A 68 -8.88 -1.82 12.44
CA ASN A 68 -7.50 -2.12 12.82
C ASN A 68 -6.74 -2.61 11.58
N TYR A 69 -5.55 -2.05 11.29
CA TYR A 69 -4.87 -2.33 10.05
C TYR A 69 -3.35 -2.49 10.18
N THR A 70 -2.76 -3.09 9.14
CA THR A 70 -1.33 -3.05 8.90
C THR A 70 -1.10 -2.79 7.42
N ILE A 71 -0.33 -1.75 7.10
CA ILE A 71 0.07 -1.45 5.72
C ILE A 71 1.54 -1.82 5.58
N ILE A 72 1.85 -2.70 4.64
CA ILE A 72 3.21 -3.13 4.33
C ILE A 72 3.61 -2.48 3.01
N ARG A 73 4.71 -1.71 3.01
CA ARG A 73 5.24 -1.04 1.81
C ARG A 73 6.55 -1.71 1.37
N PRO A 74 6.49 -2.84 0.66
CA PRO A 74 7.70 -3.56 0.24
C PRO A 74 8.51 -2.75 -0.77
N GLY A 75 9.81 -3.03 -0.80
CA GLY A 75 10.70 -2.64 -1.90
C GLY A 75 10.49 -3.51 -3.14
N GLY A 76 11.50 -3.59 -4.00
CA GLY A 76 11.46 -4.43 -5.21
C GLY A 76 11.26 -5.91 -4.88
N LEU A 77 10.18 -6.49 -5.40
CA LEU A 77 9.90 -7.93 -5.30
C LEU A 77 10.88 -8.72 -6.18
N ARG A 78 11.33 -9.86 -5.69
CA ARG A 78 12.27 -10.77 -6.37
C ARG A 78 11.69 -12.17 -6.41
N ASN A 79 12.17 -12.97 -7.36
CA ASN A 79 11.78 -14.38 -7.51
C ASN A 79 12.72 -15.35 -6.77
N ASP A 80 13.64 -14.82 -5.97
CA ASP A 80 14.57 -15.62 -5.17
C ASP A 80 13.79 -16.39 -4.08
N PRO A 81 14.28 -17.56 -3.64
CA PRO A 81 13.73 -18.25 -2.47
C PRO A 81 13.74 -17.37 -1.22
N PRO A 82 12.82 -17.58 -0.26
CA PRO A 82 12.83 -16.86 1.01
C PRO A 82 14.18 -17.02 1.73
N ASN A 83 14.78 -15.91 2.15
CA ASN A 83 16.08 -15.90 2.84
C ASN A 83 15.96 -15.78 4.38
N GLY A 84 14.75 -15.92 4.93
CA GLY A 84 14.47 -15.84 6.36
C GLY A 84 13.31 -14.92 6.71
N ASN A 85 13.19 -14.57 7.99
CA ASN A 85 12.14 -13.70 8.52
C ASN A 85 12.53 -12.22 8.40
N ILE A 86 11.55 -11.38 8.06
CA ILE A 86 11.71 -9.92 8.00
C ILE A 86 11.08 -9.31 9.26
N VAL A 87 11.84 -8.45 9.96
CA VAL A 87 11.33 -7.67 11.09
C VAL A 87 11.04 -6.25 10.61
N MET A 88 9.82 -5.78 10.80
CA MET A 88 9.38 -4.43 10.47
C MET A 88 9.12 -3.61 11.74
N LYS A 89 9.37 -2.31 11.67
CA LYS A 89 9.00 -1.34 12.72
C LYS A 89 7.83 -0.48 12.24
N PRO A 90 6.96 -0.01 13.15
CA PRO A 90 5.95 1.00 12.83
C PRO A 90 6.59 2.27 12.24
N GLU A 91 5.82 2.97 11.40
CA GLU A 91 6.16 4.30 10.87
C GLU A 91 6.12 5.38 11.97
#